data_AF-A0A2M8LHW3-F1
#
_entry.id   AF-A0A2M8LHW3-F1
#
_cell.length_a   1.000
_cell.length_b   1.000
_cell.length_c   1.000
_cell.angle_alpha   90.00
_cell.angle_beta   90.00
_cell.angle_gamma   90.00
#
_symmetry.space_group_name_H-M   'P 1'
#
loop_
_entity.id
_entity.type
_entity.pdbx_description
1 polymer ?
#
loop_
_entity_poly.entity_id
_entity_poly.type
_entity_poly.pdbx_seq_one_letter_code
_entity_poly.pdbx_strand_id
1 'polypeptide(L)'
;MKVLLFLVIAIMASVVLLRYFSWSHASQRSLLPELSSLATLEDLTVIPDLIRVPSQTFGAELFTAGLFTKPTSEFPEGTIALVYTKNDWRMVEIDYLPNQTAEAYLATHIYPTQEIVLDPEHSAWIQSIDDRPRCIDYEDDVPNRCEISKHLIADLPDHLLIIAVDGDHATDGELIEMARSIISPVDAPIAE
;
A
#
# COMPACT_ATOMS: atom_id res chain seq x y z
N MET A 1 -38.21 -43.47 -1.39
CA MET A 1 -38.55 -42.06 -1.67
C MET A 1 -38.16 -41.12 -0.53
N LYS A 2 -38.58 -41.36 0.72
CA LYS A 2 -38.23 -40.50 1.88
C LYS A 2 -36.72 -40.39 2.14
N VAL A 3 -35.98 -41.50 2.08
CA VAL A 3 -34.52 -41.53 2.31
C VAL A 3 -33.76 -40.70 1.26
N LEU A 4 -34.18 -40.76 0.00
CA LEU A 4 -33.56 -40.00 -1.09
C LEU A 4 -33.77 -38.48 -0.89
N LEU A 5 -34.97 -38.08 -0.43
CA LEU A 5 -35.29 -36.68 -0.14
C LEU A 5 -34.43 -36.11 1.01
N PHE A 6 -34.24 -36.88 2.08
CA PHE A 6 -33.36 -36.48 3.19
C PHE A 6 -31.90 -36.31 2.74
N LEU A 7 -31.44 -37.17 1.84
CA LEU A 7 -30.08 -37.11 1.30
C LEU A 7 -29.87 -35.85 0.44
N VAL A 8 -30.85 -35.50 -0.40
CA VAL A 8 -30.82 -34.27 -1.20
C VAL A 8 -30.83 -33.01 -0.32
N ILE A 9 -31.66 -32.98 0.72
CA ILE A 9 -31.71 -31.86 1.66
C ILE A 9 -30.38 -31.72 2.43
N ALA A 10 -29.80 -32.82 2.88
CA ALA A 10 -28.51 -32.82 3.57
C ALA A 10 -27.37 -32.32 2.67
N ILE A 11 -27.33 -32.75 1.41
CA ILE A 11 -26.34 -32.25 0.43
C ILE A 11 -26.54 -30.75 0.18
N MET A 12 -27.78 -30.31 -0.04
CA MET A 12 -28.08 -28.89 -0.24
C MET A 12 -27.68 -28.03 0.96
N ALA A 13 -28.01 -28.45 2.17
CA ALA A 13 -27.62 -27.76 3.40
C ALA A 13 -26.09 -27.73 3.58
N SER A 14 -25.41 -28.82 3.23
CA SER A 14 -23.95 -28.91 3.28
C SER A 14 -23.29 -27.97 2.27
N VAL A 15 -23.82 -27.88 1.04
CA VAL A 15 -23.33 -26.96 0.00
C VAL A 15 -23.56 -25.50 0.41
N VAL A 16 -24.72 -25.19 1.00
CA VAL A 16 -25.02 -23.84 1.52
C VAL A 16 -24.10 -23.48 2.68
N LEU A 17 -23.87 -24.40 3.62
CA LEU A 17 -22.93 -24.19 4.74
C LEU A 17 -21.49 -24.05 4.25
N LEU A 18 -21.02 -24.91 3.33
CA LEU A 18 -19.69 -24.80 2.74
C LEU A 18 -19.51 -23.48 1.98
N ARG A 19 -20.54 -23.03 1.24
CA ARG A 19 -20.56 -21.72 0.58
C ARG A 19 -20.52 -20.58 1.60
N TYR A 20 -21.31 -20.67 2.67
CA TYR A 20 -21.34 -19.66 3.73
C TYR A 20 -20.00 -19.57 4.47
N PHE A 21 -19.38 -20.70 4.83
CA PHE A 21 -18.06 -20.73 5.45
C PHE A 21 -16.95 -20.27 4.51
N SER A 22 -17.03 -20.58 3.21
CA SER A 22 -16.10 -20.04 2.21
C SER A 22 -16.24 -18.53 2.02
N TRP A 23 -17.43 -17.97 2.25
CA TRP A 23 -17.68 -16.53 2.17
C TRP A 23 -17.19 -15.78 3.42
N SER A 24 -17.31 -16.37 4.61
CA SER A 24 -16.70 -15.83 5.85
C SER A 24 -15.18 -15.97 5.91
N HIS A 25 -14.59 -16.75 5.00
CA HIS A 25 -13.15 -16.81 4.74
C HIS A 25 -12.82 -16.11 3.43
N ALA A 26 -13.52 -15.02 3.12
CA ALA A 26 -12.90 -13.98 2.32
C ALA A 26 -11.58 -13.64 3.03
N SER A 27 -10.48 -14.16 2.52
CA SER A 27 -9.21 -13.46 2.61
C SER A 27 -9.55 -12.00 2.41
N GLN A 28 -9.16 -11.14 3.35
CA GLN A 28 -9.15 -9.70 3.07
C GLN A 28 -8.50 -9.58 1.69
N ARG A 29 -9.30 -9.19 0.69
CA ARG A 29 -8.86 -9.09 -0.69
C ARG A 29 -7.88 -7.93 -0.70
N SER A 30 -6.62 -8.26 -0.42
CA SER A 30 -5.58 -7.28 -0.20
C SER A 30 -5.19 -6.70 -1.54
N LEU A 31 -5.02 -5.38 -1.60
CA LEU A 31 -4.44 -4.72 -2.76
C LEU A 31 -2.93 -4.96 -2.89
N LEU A 32 -2.34 -5.58 -1.85
CA LEU A 32 -0.97 -6.06 -1.85
C LEU A 32 -0.86 -7.43 -2.56
N PRO A 33 0.30 -7.75 -3.14
CA PRO A 33 0.50 -9.01 -3.85
C PRO A 33 0.44 -10.23 -2.92
N GLU A 34 -0.23 -11.31 -3.36
CA GLU A 34 -0.27 -12.57 -2.61
C GLU A 34 1.05 -13.33 -2.74
N LEU A 35 2.00 -13.03 -1.85
CA LEU A 35 3.33 -13.65 -1.83
C LEU A 35 3.58 -14.36 -0.50
N SER A 36 4.21 -15.53 -0.52
CA SER A 36 4.63 -16.22 0.72
C SER A 36 5.66 -15.46 1.55
N SER A 37 6.29 -14.44 0.97
CA SER A 37 7.21 -13.51 1.65
C SER A 37 6.48 -12.35 2.30
N LEU A 38 5.21 -12.08 1.97
CA LEU A 38 4.44 -10.95 2.48
C LEU A 38 3.37 -11.43 3.45
N ALA A 39 3.41 -10.92 4.68
CA ALA A 39 2.37 -11.14 5.66
C ALA A 39 1.48 -9.91 5.74
N THR A 40 0.19 -10.05 5.43
CA THR A 40 -0.81 -8.99 5.65
C THR A 40 -0.98 -8.78 7.16
N LEU A 41 -1.01 -7.52 7.58
CA LEU A 41 -1.21 -7.13 8.98
C LEU A 41 -2.70 -7.00 9.25
N GLU A 42 -3.24 -7.89 10.08
CA GLU A 42 -4.68 -7.92 10.40
C GLU A 42 -5.10 -6.76 11.32
N ASP A 43 -4.22 -6.35 12.23
CA ASP A 43 -4.42 -5.23 13.14
C ASP A 43 -3.64 -4.01 12.66
N LEU A 44 -4.33 -3.06 12.02
CA LEU A 44 -3.72 -1.83 11.52
C LEU A 44 -3.40 -0.82 12.62
N THR A 45 -3.87 -1.03 13.86
CA THR A 45 -3.64 -0.09 14.97
C THR A 45 -2.21 -0.12 15.48
N VAL A 46 -1.44 -1.16 15.14
CA VAL A 46 -0.02 -1.29 15.52
C VAL A 46 0.92 -0.54 14.56
N ILE A 47 0.45 -0.13 13.38
CA ILE A 47 1.30 0.49 12.36
C ILE A 47 1.99 1.77 12.86
N PRO A 48 1.30 2.70 13.57
CA PRO A 48 1.94 3.90 14.07
C PRO A 48 3.07 3.65 15.08
N ASP A 49 3.09 2.49 15.75
CA ASP A 49 4.16 2.10 16.66
C ASP A 49 5.40 1.56 15.91
N LEU A 50 5.25 1.17 14.65
CA LEU A 50 6.31 0.61 13.81
C LEU A 50 6.96 1.68 12.92
N ILE A 51 6.15 2.54 12.33
CA ILE A 51 6.57 3.54 11.34
C ILE A 51 5.71 4.80 11.45
N ARG A 52 6.26 5.92 10.97
CA ARG A 52 5.49 7.16 10.86
C ARG A 52 4.54 7.07 9.68
N VAL A 53 3.24 7.16 9.93
CA VAL A 53 2.19 7.22 8.90
C VAL A 53 1.87 8.66 8.53
N PRO A 54 1.40 8.93 7.30
CA PRO A 54 1.01 10.28 6.90
C PRO A 54 -0.16 10.79 7.72
N SER A 55 -0.02 12.00 8.27
CA SER A 55 -1.13 12.72 8.93
C SER A 55 -1.99 13.50 7.92
N GLN A 56 -1.45 13.77 6.72
CA GLN A 56 -2.20 14.34 5.59
C GLN A 56 -2.47 13.28 4.54
N THR A 57 -3.70 12.77 4.50
CA THR A 57 -4.12 11.73 3.55
C THR A 57 -5.06 12.22 2.45
N PHE A 58 -5.46 13.49 2.49
CA PHE A 58 -6.38 14.10 1.51
C PHE A 58 -7.69 13.33 1.32
N GLY A 59 -8.20 12.75 2.41
CA GLY A 59 -9.43 11.94 2.41
C GLY A 59 -9.23 10.49 1.97
N ALA A 60 -7.99 10.04 1.79
CA ALA A 60 -7.67 8.62 1.65
C ALA A 60 -7.63 7.94 3.02
N GLU A 61 -8.02 6.67 3.05
CA GLU A 61 -8.05 5.83 4.24
C GLU A 61 -7.07 4.66 4.07
N LEU A 62 -6.43 4.25 5.17
CA LEU A 62 -5.56 3.07 5.17
C LEU A 62 -6.44 1.82 4.99
N PHE A 63 -6.26 1.11 3.87
CA PHE A 63 -7.07 -0.04 3.50
C PHE A 63 -6.42 -1.37 3.92
N THR A 64 -5.13 -1.53 3.65
CA THR A 64 -4.37 -2.73 4.01
C THR A 64 -2.92 -2.37 4.30
N ALA A 65 -2.25 -3.20 5.09
CA ALA A 65 -0.83 -3.09 5.37
C ALA A 65 -0.19 -4.48 5.32
N GLY A 66 1.08 -4.55 4.97
CA GLY A 66 1.82 -5.80 4.92
C GLY A 66 3.27 -5.63 5.34
N LEU A 67 3.86 -6.72 5.83
CA LEU A 67 5.26 -6.81 6.20
C LEU A 67 5.95 -7.90 5.37
N PHE A 68 6.99 -7.53 4.64
CA PHE A 68 7.85 -8.48 3.96
C PHE A 68 8.70 -9.23 5.01
N THR A 69 8.34 -10.48 5.27
CA THR A 69 9.03 -11.38 6.21
C THR A 69 10.27 -12.06 5.62
N LYS A 70 10.47 -11.92 4.30
CA LYS A 70 11.63 -12.43 3.55
C LYS A 70 11.96 -11.47 2.43
N PRO A 71 13.24 -11.38 2.02
CA PRO A 71 13.61 -10.52 0.90
C PRO A 71 13.06 -11.08 -0.41
N THR A 72 12.72 -10.16 -1.32
CA THR A 72 12.37 -10.42 -2.72
C THR A 72 13.40 -9.74 -3.64
N SER A 73 13.20 -9.78 -4.96
CA SER A 73 14.07 -9.07 -5.90
C SER A 73 14.00 -7.54 -5.74
N GLU A 74 12.86 -7.02 -5.28
CA GLU A 74 12.57 -5.58 -5.22
C GLU A 74 12.53 -5.05 -3.79
N PHE A 75 12.00 -5.86 -2.86
CA PHE A 75 11.80 -5.45 -1.47
C PHE A 75 12.69 -6.25 -0.51
N PRO A 76 13.52 -5.60 0.33
CA PRO A 76 14.25 -6.26 1.39
C PRO A 76 13.32 -6.79 2.50
N GLU A 77 13.83 -7.73 3.30
CA GLU A 77 13.15 -8.17 4.52
C GLU A 77 12.95 -7.00 5.48
N GLY A 78 11.78 -6.95 6.12
CA GLY A 78 11.37 -5.86 7.01
C GLY A 78 10.67 -4.71 6.28
N THR A 79 10.52 -4.75 4.96
CA THR A 79 9.76 -3.73 4.24
C THR A 79 8.32 -3.72 4.71
N ILE A 80 7.81 -2.54 5.07
CA ILE A 80 6.40 -2.32 5.40
C ILE A 80 5.74 -1.63 4.21
N ALA A 81 4.67 -2.22 3.69
CA ALA A 81 3.88 -1.68 2.60
C ALA A 81 2.50 -1.28 3.13
N LEU A 82 2.08 -0.05 2.89
CA LEU A 82 0.78 0.49 3.28
C LEU A 82 0.00 0.88 2.03
N VAL A 83 -1.29 0.53 1.96
CA VAL A 83 -2.14 0.91 0.83
C VAL A 83 -3.22 1.86 1.30
N TYR A 84 -3.27 3.03 0.68
CA TYR A 84 -4.30 4.04 0.93
C TYR A 84 -5.27 4.11 -0.24
N THR A 85 -6.56 4.16 0.07
CA THR A 85 -7.64 4.19 -0.92
C THR A 85 -8.51 5.42 -0.75
N LYS A 86 -9.05 5.94 -1.86
CA LYS A 86 -9.91 7.11 -1.91
C LYS A 86 -10.93 6.93 -3.01
N ASN A 87 -12.21 7.15 -2.71
CA ASN A 87 -13.31 6.98 -3.66
C ASN A 87 -13.33 5.61 -4.37
N ASP A 88 -13.04 4.54 -3.63
CA ASP A 88 -12.97 3.16 -4.15
C ASP A 88 -11.84 2.91 -5.17
N TRP A 89 -10.80 3.74 -5.15
CA TRP A 89 -9.55 3.51 -5.90
C TRP A 89 -8.38 3.47 -4.94
N ARG A 90 -7.39 2.61 -5.20
CA ARG A 90 -6.06 2.74 -4.65
C ARG A 90 -5.49 4.07 -5.11
N MET A 91 -5.19 4.93 -4.15
CA MET A 91 -4.61 6.24 -4.42
C MET A 91 -3.09 6.14 -4.42
N VAL A 92 -2.54 5.56 -3.36
CA VAL A 92 -1.10 5.34 -3.20
C VAL A 92 -0.78 4.03 -2.48
N GLU A 93 0.39 3.50 -2.77
CA GLU A 93 1.09 2.50 -1.96
C GLU A 93 2.32 3.17 -1.35
N ILE A 94 2.50 3.05 -0.03
CA ILE A 94 3.63 3.64 0.70
C ILE A 94 4.50 2.51 1.23
N ASP A 95 5.73 2.44 0.73
CA ASP A 95 6.69 1.44 1.12
C ASP A 95 7.82 2.06 1.97
N TYR A 96 8.15 1.39 3.06
CA TYR A 96 9.26 1.71 3.95
C TYR A 96 10.31 0.63 3.81
N LEU A 97 11.34 0.86 3.00
CA LEU A 97 12.36 -0.12 2.68
C LEU A 97 13.54 0.04 3.65
N PRO A 98 13.78 -0.88 4.59
CA PRO A 98 14.91 -0.79 5.50
C PRO A 98 16.24 -0.96 4.77
N ASN A 99 17.28 -0.31 5.27
CA ASN A 99 18.66 -0.41 4.76
C ASN A 99 18.84 -0.06 3.27
N GLN A 100 17.92 0.72 2.71
CA GLN A 100 18.01 1.25 1.35
C GLN A 100 18.15 2.77 1.39
N THR A 101 18.75 3.35 0.34
CA THR A 101 18.88 4.80 0.17
C THR A 101 18.30 5.23 -1.17
N ALA A 102 17.89 6.49 -1.27
CA ALA A 102 17.37 7.06 -2.51
C ALA A 102 18.42 7.00 -3.62
N GLU A 103 19.68 7.27 -3.31
CA GLU A 103 20.78 7.14 -4.28
C GLU A 103 20.89 5.73 -4.86
N ALA A 104 20.89 4.70 -4.01
CA ALA A 104 20.99 3.30 -4.45
C ALA A 104 19.75 2.86 -5.24
N TYR A 105 18.56 3.29 -4.82
CA TYR A 105 17.31 2.97 -5.50
C TYR A 105 17.20 3.67 -6.85
N LEU A 106 17.52 4.96 -6.93
CA LEU A 106 17.48 5.73 -8.18
C LEU A 106 18.53 5.25 -9.17
N ALA A 107 19.69 4.76 -8.71
CA ALA A 107 20.73 4.21 -9.58
C ALA A 107 20.28 2.96 -10.35
N THR A 108 19.27 2.22 -9.86
CA THR A 108 18.74 1.02 -10.54
C THR A 108 17.56 1.32 -11.46
N HIS A 109 17.02 2.55 -11.47
CA HIS A 109 15.83 2.93 -12.22
C HIS A 109 16.12 4.08 -13.20
N ILE A 110 15.83 3.88 -14.50
CA ILE A 110 16.19 4.81 -15.58
C ILE A 110 15.09 5.83 -15.93
N TYR A 111 14.10 5.99 -15.07
CA TYR A 111 12.94 6.84 -15.34
C TYR A 111 13.26 8.34 -15.15
N PRO A 112 12.57 9.24 -15.87
CA PRO A 112 12.66 10.68 -15.65
C PRO A 112 12.46 11.03 -14.18
N THR A 113 13.43 11.70 -13.59
CA THR A 113 13.47 11.99 -12.15
C THR A 113 13.70 13.49 -11.93
N GLN A 114 12.93 14.08 -11.02
CA GLN A 114 13.04 15.46 -10.60
C GLN A 114 13.27 15.52 -9.09
N GLU A 115 14.31 16.23 -8.66
CA GLU A 115 14.51 16.56 -7.24
C GLU A 115 13.57 17.69 -6.81
N ILE A 116 13.03 17.54 -5.60
CA ILE A 116 12.16 18.48 -4.92
C ILE A 116 12.63 18.67 -3.48
N VAL A 117 12.48 19.87 -2.94
CA VAL A 117 12.81 20.17 -1.55
C VAL A 117 11.55 20.00 -0.70
N LEU A 118 11.56 19.03 0.22
CA LEU A 118 10.44 18.82 1.15
C LEU A 118 10.54 19.84 2.29
N ASP A 119 11.71 19.99 2.90
CA ASP A 119 12.00 21.00 3.92
C ASP A 119 13.49 21.39 3.85
N PRO A 120 14.00 22.31 4.69
CA PRO A 120 15.40 22.73 4.62
C PRO A 120 16.44 21.62 4.79
N GLU A 121 16.05 20.47 5.38
CA GLU A 121 16.95 19.35 5.69
C GLU A 121 16.69 18.12 4.82
N HIS A 122 15.51 18.03 4.18
CA HIS A 122 15.09 16.85 3.41
C HIS A 122 14.74 17.19 1.96
N SER A 123 15.40 16.50 1.04
CA SER A 123 15.02 16.42 -0.38
C SER A 123 14.22 15.13 -0.64
N ALA A 124 13.43 15.15 -1.70
CA ALA A 124 12.82 13.98 -2.29
C ALA A 124 12.95 14.01 -3.81
N TRP A 125 12.63 12.89 -4.44
CA TRP A 125 12.68 12.75 -5.90
C TRP A 125 11.34 12.24 -6.41
N ILE A 126 10.77 12.94 -7.40
CA ILE A 126 9.61 12.45 -8.13
C ILE A 126 10.10 11.77 -9.40
N GLN A 127 9.77 10.49 -9.54
CA GLN A 127 10.09 9.67 -10.69
C GLN A 127 8.81 9.38 -11.49
N SER A 128 8.80 9.71 -12.78
CA SER A 128 7.65 9.43 -13.68
C SER A 128 7.86 8.11 -14.43
N ILE A 129 6.99 7.14 -14.23
CA ILE A 129 7.12 5.76 -14.71
C ILE A 129 6.31 5.55 -15.99
N ASP A 130 5.01 5.85 -15.95
CA ASP A 130 4.09 5.67 -17.07
C ASP A 130 3.12 6.86 -17.15
N ASP A 131 3.00 7.46 -18.33
CA ASP A 131 2.09 8.56 -18.59
C ASP A 131 0.69 8.08 -19.02
N ARG A 132 0.51 6.77 -19.26
CA ARG A 132 -0.75 6.13 -19.66
C ARG A 132 -0.97 4.79 -18.93
N PRO A 133 -0.99 4.82 -17.59
CA PRO A 133 -1.16 3.62 -16.78
C PRO A 133 -2.48 2.93 -17.09
N ARG A 134 -2.46 1.59 -17.16
CA ARG A 134 -3.68 0.81 -17.33
C ARG A 134 -4.39 0.63 -16.00
N CYS A 135 -5.71 0.74 -16.01
CA CYS A 135 -6.53 0.58 -14.82
C CYS A 135 -7.33 -0.72 -14.86
N ILE A 136 -7.46 -1.34 -13.69
CA ILE A 136 -8.24 -2.55 -13.44
C ILE A 136 -9.42 -2.14 -12.57
N ASP A 137 -10.60 -2.33 -13.11
CA ASP A 137 -11.87 -2.20 -12.41
C ASP A 137 -12.22 -3.59 -11.86
N TYR A 138 -12.26 -3.72 -10.54
CA TYR A 138 -12.59 -4.96 -9.85
C TYR A 138 -14.11 -5.05 -9.65
N GLU A 139 -14.65 -6.26 -9.80
CA GLU A 139 -16.02 -6.54 -9.37
C GLU A 139 -16.02 -6.85 -7.86
N ASP A 140 -17.04 -6.34 -7.14
CA ASP A 140 -17.23 -6.39 -5.67
C ASP A 140 -16.40 -5.37 -4.85
N ASP A 141 -16.55 -5.39 -3.51
CA ASP A 141 -15.99 -4.45 -2.50
C ASP A 141 -14.43 -4.39 -2.41
N VAL A 142 -13.72 -4.49 -3.53
CA VAL A 142 -12.27 -4.31 -3.63
C VAL A 142 -12.01 -3.00 -4.36
N PRO A 143 -11.23 -2.08 -3.78
CA PRO A 143 -10.91 -0.84 -4.46
C PRO A 143 -10.19 -1.10 -5.78
N ASN A 144 -10.55 -0.33 -6.78
CA ASN A 144 -9.94 -0.35 -8.10
C ASN A 144 -8.48 0.09 -8.04
N ARG A 145 -7.68 -0.30 -9.04
CA ARG A 145 -6.26 0.07 -9.06
C ARG A 145 -5.78 0.36 -10.48
N CYS A 146 -4.76 1.19 -10.58
CA CYS A 146 -4.05 1.41 -11.83
C CYS A 146 -2.61 0.95 -11.73
N GLU A 147 -1.96 0.79 -12.87
CA GLU A 147 -0.50 0.70 -12.90
C GLU A 147 0.11 1.96 -12.28
N ILE A 148 1.27 1.77 -11.66
CA ILE A 148 1.98 2.87 -11.01
C ILE A 148 2.47 3.84 -12.08
N SER A 149 2.08 5.10 -11.96
CA SER A 149 2.47 6.16 -12.89
C SER A 149 3.66 6.95 -12.37
N LYS A 150 3.82 7.06 -11.05
CA LYS A 150 4.84 7.89 -10.39
C LYS A 150 5.27 7.32 -9.06
N HIS A 151 6.52 7.59 -8.69
CA HIS A 151 7.03 7.44 -7.33
C HIS A 151 7.44 8.80 -6.78
N LEU A 152 7.18 9.06 -5.50
CA LEU A 152 7.94 10.00 -4.69
C LEU A 152 8.87 9.20 -3.78
N ILE A 153 10.16 9.51 -3.82
CA ILE A 153 11.21 8.78 -3.11
C ILE A 153 11.89 9.74 -2.15
N ALA A 154 12.05 9.38 -0.88
CA ALA A 154 12.70 10.22 0.12
C ALA A 154 13.48 9.38 1.12
N ASP A 155 14.65 9.85 1.54
CA ASP A 155 15.41 9.20 2.61
C ASP A 155 14.81 9.54 3.98
N LEU A 156 14.60 8.51 4.80
CA LEU A 156 14.37 8.61 6.24
C LEU A 156 15.59 8.04 6.99
N PRO A 157 15.80 8.37 8.28
CA PRO A 157 16.98 7.92 9.02
C PRO A 157 17.26 6.41 8.97
N ASP A 158 16.22 5.57 8.94
CA ASP A 158 16.34 4.10 8.98
C ASP A 158 15.70 3.39 7.78
N HIS A 159 15.03 4.13 6.89
CA HIS A 159 14.25 3.58 5.77
C HIS A 159 14.35 4.47 4.54
N LEU A 160 14.25 3.87 3.36
CA LEU A 160 13.85 4.57 2.16
C LEU A 160 12.32 4.62 2.10
N LEU A 161 11.75 5.81 2.02
CA LEU A 161 10.32 6.02 1.78
C LEU A 161 10.05 6.05 0.28
N ILE A 162 9.07 5.27 -0.17
CA ILE A 162 8.54 5.31 -1.53
C ILE A 162 7.04 5.49 -1.44
N ILE A 163 6.50 6.54 -2.07
CA ILE A 163 5.07 6.74 -2.26
C ILE A 163 4.77 6.53 -3.74
N ALA A 164 4.22 5.37 -4.07
CA ALA A 164 3.84 4.97 -5.41
C ALA A 164 2.39 5.37 -5.72
N VAL A 165 2.17 6.02 -6.85
CA VAL A 165 0.87 6.54 -7.27
C VAL A 165 0.26 5.67 -8.34
N ASP A 166 -0.97 5.23 -8.12
CA ASP A 166 -1.78 4.62 -9.16
C ASP A 166 -2.34 5.70 -10.07
N GLY A 167 -2.16 5.56 -11.39
CA GLY A 167 -2.92 6.39 -12.31
C GLY A 167 -2.59 7.88 -12.17
N ASP A 168 -3.63 8.71 -12.20
CA ASP A 168 -3.60 10.13 -11.86
C ASP A 168 -4.31 10.42 -10.52
N HIS A 169 -4.43 9.41 -9.65
CA HIS A 169 -5.23 9.49 -8.42
C HIS A 169 -4.62 10.37 -7.32
N ALA A 170 -3.35 10.75 -7.44
CA ALA A 170 -2.69 11.72 -6.59
C ALA A 170 -1.94 12.77 -7.41
N THR A 171 -2.11 14.03 -7.05
CA THR A 171 -1.33 15.14 -7.61
C THR A 171 0.06 15.21 -6.95
N ASP A 172 1.04 15.81 -7.64
CA ASP A 172 2.39 16.00 -7.07
C ASP A 172 2.33 16.79 -5.75
N GLY A 173 1.40 17.76 -5.63
CA GLY A 173 1.19 18.50 -4.39
C GLY A 173 0.69 17.63 -3.24
N GLU A 174 -0.26 16.72 -3.50
CA GLU A 174 -0.74 15.75 -2.49
C GLU A 174 0.40 14.80 -2.06
N LEU A 175 1.24 14.35 -2.99
CA LEU A 175 2.40 13.50 -2.66
C LEU A 175 3.42 14.21 -1.79
N ILE A 176 3.78 15.44 -2.17
CA ILE A 176 4.75 16.27 -1.44
C ILE A 176 4.26 16.51 -0.01
N GLU A 177 3.01 16.90 0.17
CA GLU A 177 2.44 17.15 1.49
C GLU A 177 2.27 15.87 2.31
N MET A 178 1.92 14.75 1.66
CA MET A 178 1.89 13.45 2.33
C MET A 178 3.28 13.06 2.85
N ALA A 179 4.32 13.16 2.01
CA ALA A 179 5.70 12.90 2.39
C ALA A 179 6.19 13.83 3.51
N ARG A 180 5.91 15.15 3.40
CA ARG A 180 6.20 16.13 4.46
C ARG A 180 5.57 15.73 5.79
N SER A 181 4.32 15.28 5.76
CA SER A 181 3.58 14.90 6.96
C SER A 181 4.13 13.65 7.66
N ILE A 182 4.90 12.81 6.94
CA ILE A 182 5.63 11.64 7.47
C ILE A 182 6.96 12.08 8.08
N ILE A 183 7.70 12.94 7.37
CA ILE A 183 9.07 13.35 7.73
C ILE A 183 9.06 14.31 8.91
N SER A 184 8.21 15.33 8.83
CA SER A 184 8.11 16.43 9.77
C SER A 184 6.67 16.53 10.28
N PRO A 185 6.21 15.59 11.13
CA PRO A 185 4.88 15.67 11.74
C PRO A 185 4.78 16.99 12.53
N VAL A 186 3.65 17.67 12.40
CA VAL A 186 3.36 18.99 13.01
C VAL A 186 3.46 18.98 14.55
N ASP A 187 3.61 17.79 15.17
CA ASP A 187 3.79 17.58 16.61
C ASP A 187 5.26 17.42 17.05
N ALA A 188 6.26 17.67 16.20
CA ALA A 188 7.65 17.73 16.66
C ALA A 188 7.81 18.95 17.60
N PRO A 189 8.15 18.77 18.89
CA PRO A 189 8.35 19.90 19.79
C PRO A 189 9.45 20.78 19.22
N ILE A 190 9.14 22.07 19.08
CA ILE A 190 10.13 23.10 18.76
C ILE A 190 11.18 23.02 19.87
N ALA A 191 12.38 22.53 19.53
CA ALA A 191 13.51 22.63 20.42
C ALA A 191 13.88 24.13 20.51
N GLU A 192 13.56 24.75 21.65
CA GLU A 192 14.16 26.03 22.09
C GLU A 192 15.62 25.84 22.53
#